data_AF-A0A1I5WYF4-F1
#
_entry.id   AF-A0A1I5WYF4-F1
#
_cell.length_a   1.000
_cell.length_b   1.000
_cell.length_c   1.000
_cell.angle_alpha   90.00
_cell.angle_beta   90.00
_cell.angle_gamma   90.00
#
_symmetry.space_group_name_H-M   'P 1'
#
loop_
_entity.id
_entity.type
_entity.pdbx_description
1 polymer ?
#
loop_
_entity_poly.entity_id
_entity_poly.type
_entity_poly.pdbx_seq_one_letter_code
_entity_poly.pdbx_strand_id
1 'polypeptide(L)'
;MLVLVTLERERSDIIDRFKKAIKSSAEVVNGFYVTGDADFVLYITAHSMEDYEQFTRRFFYENPDIKAVKTMVIMDRVKAGFAVPIETPSEE
;
A
#
# COMPACT_ATOMS: atom_id res chain seq x y z
N MET A 1 -5.01 -3.52 -7.05
CA MET A 1 -4.93 -4.59 -6.02
C MET A 1 -4.73 -3.93 -4.67
N LEU A 2 -5.28 -4.49 -3.60
CA LEU A 2 -4.93 -4.13 -2.24
C LEU A 2 -3.92 -5.14 -1.72
N VAL A 3 -2.84 -4.66 -1.12
CA VAL A 3 -1.75 -5.50 -0.61
C VAL A 3 -1.49 -5.14 0.84
N LEU A 4 -1.65 -6.11 1.72
CA LEU A 4 -1.33 -5.98 3.13
C LEU A 4 0.11 -6.46 3.32
N VAL A 5 0.91 -5.66 4.01
CA VAL A 5 2.32 -5.95 4.27
C VAL A 5 2.55 -5.96 5.77
N THR A 6 3.08 -7.07 6.27
CA THR A 6 3.54 -7.23 7.64
C THR A 6 5.05 -7.30 7.64
N LEU A 7 5.69 -6.47 8.46
CA LEU A 7 7.13 -6.42 8.63
C LEU A 7 7.59 -7.43 9.69
N GLU A 8 8.83 -7.88 9.58
CA GLU A 8 9.44 -8.81 10.55
C GLU A 8 9.73 -8.10 11.88
N ARG A 9 10.07 -6.81 11.81
CA ARG A 9 10.40 -5.97 12.97
C ARG A 9 9.89 -4.55 12.77
N GLU A 10 9.18 -4.03 13.77
CA GLU A 10 8.71 -2.65 13.81
C GLU A 10 9.77 -1.67 14.32
N ARG A 11 11.00 -1.77 13.81
CA ARG A 11 12.06 -0.82 14.17
C ARG A 11 11.91 0.45 13.33
N SER A 12 12.08 1.62 13.94
CA SER A 12 11.84 2.92 13.26
C SER A 12 12.57 3.06 11.93
N ASP A 13 13.82 2.60 11.84
CA ASP A 13 14.61 2.66 10.61
C ASP A 13 14.05 1.77 9.48
N ILE A 14 13.45 0.63 9.81
CA ILE A 14 12.82 -0.28 8.84
C ILE A 14 11.57 0.39 8.29
N ILE A 15 10.73 0.93 9.18
CA ILE A 15 9.51 1.64 8.82
C ILE A 15 9.84 2.82 7.89
N ASP A 16 10.87 3.60 8.21
CA ASP A 16 11.26 4.77 7.41
C ASP A 16 11.82 4.38 6.05
N ARG A 17 12.64 3.32 5.97
CA ARG A 17 13.08 2.76 4.68
C ARG A 17 11.91 2.29 3.84
N PHE A 18 10.94 1.60 4.45
CA PHE A 18 9.77 1.10 3.73
C PHE A 18 8.87 2.23 3.24
N LYS A 19 8.62 3.25 4.06
CA LYS A 19 7.93 4.48 3.65
C LYS A 19 8.63 5.15 2.46
N LYS A 20 9.97 5.19 2.45
CA LYS A 20 10.73 5.75 1.33
C LYS A 20 10.57 4.90 0.06
N ALA A 21 10.65 3.58 0.19
CA ALA A 21 10.46 2.65 -0.93
C ALA A 21 9.08 2.79 -1.57
N ILE A 22 8.02 2.87 -0.75
CA ILE A 22 6.65 3.12 -1.18
C ILE A 22 6.57 4.41 -1.99
N LYS A 23 7.11 5.52 -1.47
CA LYS A 23 7.07 6.83 -2.12
C LYS A 23 7.83 6.88 -3.45
N SER A 24 8.85 6.05 -3.63
CA SER A 24 9.63 5.97 -4.87
C SER A 24 9.03 5.03 -5.92
N SER A 25 7.99 4.28 -5.57
CA SER A 25 7.39 3.27 -6.44
C SER A 25 6.23 3.85 -7.23
N ALA A 26 6.29 3.76 -8.56
CA ALA A 26 5.23 4.29 -9.44
C ALA A 26 3.99 3.38 -9.45
N GLU A 27 4.20 2.08 -9.23
CA GLU A 27 3.14 1.08 -9.19
C GLU A 27 2.27 1.19 -7.92
N VAL A 28 2.79 1.82 -6.86
CA VAL A 28 2.06 2.06 -5.60
C VAL A 28 1.36 3.40 -5.66
N VAL A 29 0.06 3.38 -5.95
CA VAL A 29 -0.76 4.61 -6.07
C VAL A 29 -1.14 5.17 -4.71
N ASN A 30 -1.40 4.31 -3.71
CA ASN A 30 -1.56 4.75 -2.33
C ASN A 30 -0.83 3.79 -1.39
N GLY A 31 -0.25 4.33 -0.33
CA GLY A 31 0.32 3.54 0.77
C GLY A 31 -0.09 4.13 2.11
N PHE A 32 -0.70 3.30 2.95
CA PHE A 32 -1.18 3.68 4.27
C PHE A 32 -0.36 2.94 5.31
N TYR A 33 0.18 3.67 6.27
CA TYR A 33 0.71 3.11 7.51
C TYR A 33 -0.45 3.02 8.49
N VAL A 34 -0.80 1.81 8.94
CA VAL A 34 -2.05 1.56 9.67
C VAL A 34 -1.77 0.83 10.98
N THR A 35 -2.70 0.96 11.93
CA THR A 35 -2.76 0.12 13.12
C THR A 35 -3.71 -1.03 12.83
N GLY A 36 -3.27 -2.29 12.93
CA GLY A 36 -4.12 -3.47 12.69
C GLY A 36 -3.34 -4.75 12.43
N ASP A 37 -3.93 -5.69 11.68
CA ASP A 37 -3.32 -6.99 11.35
C ASP A 37 -2.08 -6.89 10.44
N ALA A 38 -1.87 -5.73 9.81
CA ALA A 38 -0.73 -5.43 8.95
C ALA A 38 -0.19 -4.03 9.26
N ASP A 39 1.10 -3.82 9.03
CA ASP A 39 1.77 -2.54 9.24
C ASP A 39 1.42 -1.55 8.12
N PHE A 40 1.33 -2.05 6.89
CA PHE A 40 1.04 -1.23 5.71
C PHE A 40 -0.06 -1.85 4.85
N VAL A 41 -0.89 -0.96 4.30
CA VAL A 41 -1.87 -1.29 3.27
C VAL A 41 -1.55 -0.49 2.02
N LEU A 42 -1.29 -1.19 0.92
CA LEU A 42 -0.89 -0.61 -0.36
C LEU A 42 -1.99 -0.82 -1.40
N TYR A 43 -2.31 0.23 -2.14
CA TYR A 43 -3.12 0.14 -3.34
C TYR A 43 -2.20 0.21 -4.56
N ILE A 44 -2.08 -0.93 -5.24
CA ILE A 44 -1.09 -1.17 -6.30
C ILE A 44 -1.81 -1.35 -7.64
N THR A 45 -1.27 -0.75 -8.70
CA THR A 45 -1.73 -0.92 -10.08
C THR A 45 -0.63 -1.53 -10.93
N ALA A 46 -1.02 -2.41 -11.85
CA ALA A 46 -0.14 -3.04 -12.83
C ALA A 46 -0.91 -3.22 -14.14
N HIS A 47 -0.22 -3.26 -15.27
CA HIS A 47 -0.85 -3.44 -16.59
C HIS A 47 -1.26 -4.89 -16.84
N SER A 48 -0.54 -5.85 -16.26
CA SER A 48 -0.84 -7.27 -16.32
C SER A 48 -0.47 -7.97 -15.00
N MET A 49 -0.87 -9.25 -14.87
CA MET A 49 -0.45 -10.08 -13.73
C MET A 49 1.05 -10.42 -13.78
N GLU A 50 1.65 -10.44 -14.97
CA GLU A 50 3.08 -10.63 -15.13
C GLU A 50 3.87 -9.41 -14.62
N ASP A 51 3.42 -8.21 -14.97
CA ASP A 51 4.01 -6.96 -14.44
C ASP A 51 3.87 -6.90 -12.91
N TYR A 52 2.73 -7.36 -12.38
CA TYR A 52 2.52 -7.45 -10.95
C TYR A 52 3.49 -8.44 -10.29
N GLU A 53 3.68 -9.63 -10.86
CA GLU A 53 4.63 -10.61 -10.35
C GLU A 53 6.06 -10.03 -10.33
N GLN A 54 6.49 -9.41 -11.44
CA GLN A 54 7.82 -8.78 -11.52
C GLN A 54 7.97 -7.66 -10.49
N PHE A 55 6.96 -6.82 -10.33
CA PHE A 55 6.94 -5.78 -9.32
C PHE A 55 7.07 -6.35 -7.91
N THR A 56 6.26 -7.35 -7.55
CA THR A 56 6.29 -7.96 -6.22
C THR A 56 7.61 -8.65 -5.91
N ARG A 57 8.22 -9.32 -6.89
CA ARG A 57 9.59 -9.87 -6.78
C ARG A 57 10.61 -8.80 -6.40
N ARG A 58 10.65 -7.71 -7.17
CA ARG A 58 11.58 -6.60 -6.92
C ARG A 58 11.30 -5.85 -5.61
N PHE A 59 10.03 -5.60 -5.31
CA PHE A 59 9.64 -4.70 -4.23
C PHE A 59 9.51 -5.39 -2.87
N PHE A 60 9.06 -6.64 -2.83
CA PHE A 60 8.83 -7.37 -1.59
C PHE A 60 9.84 -8.47 -1.33
N TYR A 61 10.11 -9.35 -2.30
CA TYR A 61 10.93 -10.55 -2.05
C TYR A 61 12.42 -10.25 -1.85
N GLU A 62 12.91 -9.13 -2.39
CA GLU A 62 14.28 -8.67 -2.15
C GLU A 62 14.43 -7.94 -0.80
N ASN A 63 13.34 -7.72 -0.06
CA ASN A 63 13.36 -7.00 1.21
C ASN A 63 13.30 -7.97 2.41
N PRO A 64 14.41 -8.19 3.13
CA PRO A 64 14.45 -9.11 4.27
C PRO A 64 13.64 -8.61 5.48
N ASP A 65 13.20 -7.36 5.47
CA ASP A 65 12.42 -6.78 6.56
C ASP A 65 10.92 -7.14 6.45
N ILE A 66 10.50 -7.84 5.39
CA ILE A 66 9.10 -8.24 5.17
C ILE A 66 8.85 -9.66 5.64
N LYS A 67 7.87 -9.82 6.53
CA LYS A 67 7.45 -11.10 7.08
C LYS A 67 6.37 -11.77 6.25
N ALA A 68 5.37 -11.00 5.85
CA ALA A 68 4.22 -11.53 5.12
C ALA A 68 3.63 -10.48 4.17
N VAL A 69 3.14 -10.97 3.04
CA VAL A 69 2.42 -10.17 2.06
C VAL A 69 1.13 -10.90 1.70
N LYS A 70 -0.01 -10.20 1.79
CA LYS A 70 -1.31 -10.72 1.40
C LYS A 70 -1.90 -9.85 0.29
N THR A 71 -2.04 -10.42 -0.89
CA THR A 71 -2.63 -9.74 -2.04
C THR A 71 -4.13 -10.00 -2.10
N MET A 72 -4.91 -8.92 -2.24
CA MET A 72 -6.34 -8.93 -2.46
C MET A 72 -6.64 -8.29 -3.82
N VAL A 73 -7.11 -9.11 -4.76
CA VAL A 73 -7.56 -8.64 -6.06
C VAL A 73 -8.95 -8.01 -5.89
N ILE A 74 -9.08 -6.76 -6.37
CA ILE A 74 -10.35 -6.03 -6.30
C ILE A 74 -11.17 -6.44 -7.50
N MET A 75 -12.28 -7.16 -7.26
CA MET A 75 -13.18 -7.61 -8.32
C MET A 75 -14.10 -6.51 -8.83
N ASP A 76 -14.60 -5.67 -7.91
CA ASP A 76 -15.45 -4.52 -8.23
C ASP A 76 -15.18 -3.35 -7.26
N ARG A 77 -15.32 -2.12 -7.76
CA ARG A 77 -15.12 -0.88 -6.99
C ARG A 77 -16.47 -0.21 -6.75
N VAL A 78 -17.20 -0.69 -5.75
CA VAL A 78 -18.53 -0.18 -5.40
C VAL A 78 -18.51 1.31 -5.03
N LYS A 79 -17.50 1.76 -4.27
CA LYS A 79 -17.27 3.18 -3.93
C LYS A 79 -15.77 3.43 -3.79
N ALA A 80 -15.22 4.25 -4.66
CA ALA A 80 -13.81 4.62 -4.64
C ALA A 80 -13.67 6.10 -5.00
N GLY A 81 -12.96 6.86 -4.16
CA GLY A 81 -12.74 8.28 -4.39
C GLY A 81 -12.08 8.95 -3.17
N PHE A 82 -11.54 10.14 -3.39
CA PHE A 82 -10.91 10.97 -2.36
C PHE A 82 -11.78 12.15 -1.94
N ALA A 83 -13.07 12.13 -2.31
CA ALA A 83 -14.00 13.17 -1.91
C ALA A 83 -14.14 13.16 -0.39
N VAL A 84 -13.61 14.19 0.25
CA VAL A 84 -13.80 14.43 1.68
C VAL A 84 -15.13 15.18 1.81
N PRO A 85 -16.11 14.67 2.58
CA PRO A 85 -17.30 15.43 2.88
C PRO A 85 -16.89 16.61 3.76
N ILE A 86 -16.89 17.81 3.18
CA ILE A 86 -16.76 19.06 3.92
C ILE A 86 -18.15 19.68 4.01
N GLU A 87 -18.59 20.01 5.22
CA GLU A 87 -19.70 20.95 5.39
C GLU A 87 -19.20 22.31 4.92
N THR A 88 -19.85 22.90 3.92
CA THR A 88 -19.59 24.28 3.55
C THR A 88 -19.92 25.12 4.79
N PRO A 89 -18.99 25.94 5.32
CA PRO A 89 -19.33 26.81 6.44
C PRO A 89 -20.51 27.69 6.01
N SER A 90 -21.56 27.69 6.83
CA SER A 90 -22.70 28.58 6.65
C SER A 90 -22.18 30.01 6.60
N GLU A 91 -22.40 30.71 5.49
CA GLU A 91 -22.15 32.15 5.38
C GLU A 91 -23.10 32.84 6.37
N GLU A 92 -22.58 33.22 7.54
CA GLU A 92 -23.22 34.17 8.46
C GLU A 92 -22.98 35.62 8.01
#